data_AF-A0ABC8TWS5-F1
#
_entry.id   AF-A0ABC8TWS5-F1
#
_cell.length_a   1.000
_cell.length_b   1.000
_cell.length_c   1.000
_cell.angle_alpha   90.00
_cell.angle_beta   90.00
_cell.angle_gamma   90.00
#
_symmetry.space_group_name_H-M   'P 1'
#
loop_
_entity.id
_entity.type
_entity.pdbx_description
1 polymer ?
#
loop_
_entity_poly.entity_id
_entity_poly.type
_entity_poly.pdbx_seq_one_letter_code
_entity_poly.pdbx_strand_id
1 'polypeptide(L)'
;MVYKFHEDEHGEVVAECCRPDLEPYLGLHYPATDIPQASRFLFMKNKVRMICDCLAPPVKVMQDKGLSQSLSLCGSTLRAAHGCHAQYMANMGSLASLVMSVTINEDDDEMDSDQQKGRKLWGLVVCHHTTSRFVPFPLRYACEFLIQVFGVQINKEVELAAQLREKHILRTQTVLCDMLLRDAPVGIVNQSPNVMDLVRCDGAALYYKNKFWLLGVTPTEAQIRDLAEWLLEDHNGSTGLSTDSLMEAGVPGAAILGDAVCGMAAVKITSKDFVFWFRSHTAKEIKWGGAKHDPDDKDDGRKMHPRSSFKVFLEVVKRRSLPWEDVEMDAIHSLQLILRGSLQDEIVDDSKMIVNVPFVDTSIERVDELRIVTNEMVRLIETASVPVLAVGASGNINGWNTKVAELTGLAVQQAIGMLLVDLVVDDSIDVVKNMLSSALQETEADE
;
A
#
# COMPACT_ATOMS: atom_id res chain seq x y z
N MET A 1 22.88 -11.34 9.85
CA MET A 1 22.29 -10.11 9.28
C MET A 1 20.82 -10.34 8.97
N VAL A 2 20.01 -9.28 9.03
CA VAL A 2 18.62 -9.26 8.58
C VAL A 2 18.58 -8.57 7.22
N TYR A 3 18.05 -9.26 6.23
CA TYR A 3 17.97 -8.85 4.84
C TYR A 3 16.50 -8.63 4.48
N LYS A 4 16.09 -7.39 4.24
CA LYS A 4 14.71 -7.02 3.91
C LYS A 4 14.55 -6.95 2.39
N PHE A 5 13.46 -7.48 1.86
CA PHE A 5 13.07 -7.25 0.46
C PHE A 5 12.28 -5.94 0.34
N HIS A 6 12.57 -5.15 -0.68
CA HIS A 6 11.79 -3.98 -1.07
C HIS A 6 10.75 -4.35 -2.13
N GLU A 7 9.90 -3.40 -2.52
CA GLU A 7 8.79 -3.60 -3.45
C GLU A 7 9.24 -4.02 -4.85
N ASP A 8 10.32 -3.44 -5.34
CA ASP A 8 11.04 -3.81 -6.57
C ASP A 8 11.90 -5.08 -6.40
N GLU A 9 11.63 -5.86 -5.35
CA GLU A 9 12.24 -7.16 -5.09
C GLU A 9 13.74 -7.15 -4.80
N HIS A 10 14.45 -6.03 -4.91
CA HIS A 10 15.84 -5.94 -4.43
C HIS A 10 15.85 -6.07 -2.90
N GLY A 11 17.01 -6.31 -2.30
CA GLY A 11 17.07 -6.35 -0.85
C GLY A 11 18.21 -5.59 -0.21
N GLU A 12 18.03 -5.33 1.07
CA GLU A 12 18.85 -4.45 1.88
C GLU A 12 19.21 -5.11 3.20
N VAL A 13 20.46 -4.98 3.63
CA VAL A 13 20.88 -5.38 4.96
C VAL A 13 20.49 -4.29 5.98
N VAL A 14 19.32 -4.44 6.60
CA VAL A 14 18.75 -3.47 7.55
C VAL A 14 19.29 -3.61 8.97
N ALA A 15 19.83 -4.78 9.31
CA ALA A 15 20.47 -5.02 10.60
C ALA A 15 21.60 -6.04 10.47
N GLU A 16 22.69 -5.83 11.21
CA GLU A 16 23.85 -6.70 11.18
C GLU A 16 24.47 -6.84 12.56
N CYS A 17 24.99 -8.04 12.84
CA CYS A 17 25.92 -8.31 13.92
C CYS A 17 27.02 -9.19 13.33
N CYS A 18 28.25 -8.68 13.29
CA CYS A 18 29.40 -9.34 12.68
C CYS A 18 30.62 -9.27 13.62
N ARG A 19 31.64 -10.06 13.31
CA ARG A 19 32.91 -10.06 14.03
C ARG A 19 33.68 -8.76 13.66
N PRO A 20 34.35 -8.07 14.60
CA PRO A 20 34.92 -6.73 14.35
C PRO A 20 35.99 -6.62 13.25
N ASP A 21 36.59 -7.73 12.85
CA ASP A 21 37.61 -7.83 11.80
C ASP A 21 37.02 -8.02 10.39
N LEU A 22 35.71 -8.20 10.26
CA LEU A 22 35.03 -8.36 8.97
C LEU A 22 34.49 -7.01 8.49
N GLU A 23 34.50 -6.82 7.16
CA GLU A 23 33.84 -5.67 6.56
C GLU A 23 32.32 -5.77 6.80
N PRO A 24 31.68 -4.71 7.33
CA PRO A 24 30.25 -4.72 7.57
C PRO A 24 29.46 -4.59 6.27
N TYR A 25 28.34 -5.29 6.20
CA TYR A 25 27.38 -5.21 5.10
C TYR A 25 26.16 -4.37 5.43
N LEU A 26 26.06 -3.81 6.64
CA LEU A 26 24.97 -2.95 7.07
C LEU A 26 24.70 -1.80 6.08
N GLY A 27 23.43 -1.67 5.65
CA GLY A 27 22.96 -0.66 4.71
C GLY A 27 23.31 -0.93 3.24
N LEU A 28 23.89 -2.09 2.92
CA LEU A 28 24.13 -2.47 1.53
C LEU A 28 22.88 -3.03 0.86
N HIS A 29 22.67 -2.59 -0.38
CA HIS A 29 21.61 -3.06 -1.27
C HIS A 29 22.16 -4.05 -2.30
N TYR A 30 21.31 -5.01 -2.66
CA TYR A 30 21.61 -6.11 -3.58
C TYR A 30 20.46 -6.26 -4.57
N PRO A 31 20.74 -6.35 -5.88
CA PRO A 31 19.76 -6.58 -6.93
C PRO A 31 18.82 -7.77 -6.69
N ALA A 32 17.60 -7.68 -7.19
CA ALA A 32 16.60 -8.75 -7.08
C ALA A 32 17.11 -10.09 -7.65
N THR A 33 17.94 -10.05 -8.69
CA THR A 33 18.51 -11.21 -9.40
C THR A 33 19.52 -12.02 -8.58
N ASP A 34 20.08 -11.47 -7.49
CA ASP A 34 20.98 -12.22 -6.59
C ASP A 34 20.24 -13.37 -5.88
N ILE A 35 18.93 -13.19 -5.66
CA ILE A 35 18.03 -14.22 -5.12
C ILE A 35 16.85 -14.38 -6.10
N PRO A 36 16.97 -15.27 -7.10
CA PRO A 36 15.94 -15.48 -8.10
C PRO A 36 14.58 -15.84 -7.50
N GLN A 37 13.48 -15.50 -8.17
CA GLN A 37 12.11 -15.75 -7.73
C GLN A 37 11.87 -17.23 -7.38
N ALA A 38 12.44 -18.15 -8.18
CA ALA A 38 12.37 -19.59 -7.89
C ALA A 38 13.00 -19.96 -6.53
N SER A 39 14.06 -19.26 -6.11
CA SER A 39 14.69 -19.47 -4.80
C SER A 39 13.86 -18.87 -3.67
N ARG A 40 13.23 -17.72 -3.89
CA ARG A 40 12.29 -17.10 -2.92
C ARG A 40 11.11 -18.01 -2.63
N PHE A 41 10.52 -18.59 -3.68
CA PHE A 41 9.46 -19.58 -3.52
C PHE A 41 9.92 -20.81 -2.71
N LEU A 42 11.16 -21.26 -2.89
CA LEU A 42 11.72 -22.34 -2.07
C LEU A 42 11.92 -21.94 -0.60
N PHE A 43 12.19 -20.68 -0.29
CA PHE A 43 12.28 -20.16 1.08
C PHE A 43 10.91 -20.05 1.76
N MET A 44 9.84 -19.89 0.98
CA MET A 44 8.46 -20.00 1.49
C MET A 44 8.11 -21.44 1.88
N LYS A 45 8.58 -22.43 1.11
CA LYS A 45 8.36 -23.85 1.42
C LYS A 45 9.30 -24.39 2.51
N ASN A 46 10.57 -24.01 2.47
CA ASN A 46 11.58 -24.46 3.43
C ASN A 46 12.15 -23.26 4.16
N LYS A 47 11.69 -23.09 5.40
CA LYS A 47 12.01 -21.91 6.19
C LYS A 47 13.45 -21.83 6.64
N VAL A 48 14.17 -22.96 6.68
CA VAL A 48 15.57 -23.01 7.10
C VAL A 48 16.42 -23.76 6.07
N ARG A 49 17.47 -23.12 5.61
CA ARG A 49 18.44 -23.70 4.67
C ARG A 49 19.85 -23.55 5.18
N MET A 50 20.59 -24.66 5.20
CA MET A 50 21.99 -24.71 5.61
C MET A 50 22.87 -25.13 4.45
N ILE A 51 24.02 -24.47 4.30
CA ILE A 51 25.14 -24.89 3.47
C ILE A 51 26.33 -25.01 4.41
N CYS A 52 26.83 -26.23 4.62
CA CYS A 52 27.95 -26.47 5.52
C CYS A 52 29.29 -26.01 4.93
N ASP A 53 29.44 -26.19 3.63
CA ASP A 53 30.62 -25.85 2.84
C ASP A 53 30.19 -25.66 1.39
N CYS A 54 30.40 -24.46 0.83
CA CYS A 54 30.07 -24.16 -0.56
C CYS A 54 31.06 -24.77 -1.57
N LEU A 55 32.26 -25.17 -1.14
CA LEU A 55 33.30 -25.76 -1.98
C LEU A 55 33.23 -27.31 -1.99
N ALA A 56 32.41 -27.90 -1.12
CA ALA A 56 32.26 -29.35 -1.07
C ALA A 56 31.61 -29.91 -2.35
N PRO A 57 32.15 -30.99 -2.93
CA PRO A 57 31.60 -31.58 -4.15
C PRO A 57 30.21 -32.20 -3.89
N PRO A 58 29.22 -31.96 -4.77
CA PRO A 58 27.89 -32.51 -4.60
C PRO A 58 27.87 -34.03 -4.82
N VAL A 59 27.06 -34.74 -4.04
CA VAL A 59 26.84 -36.18 -4.19
C VAL A 59 25.66 -36.43 -5.13
N LYS A 60 25.86 -37.27 -6.15
CA LYS A 60 24.80 -37.62 -7.12
C LYS A 60 23.77 -38.55 -6.48
N VAL A 61 22.50 -38.27 -6.73
CA VAL A 61 21.39 -39.17 -6.38
C VAL A 61 21.36 -40.33 -7.38
N MET A 62 21.34 -41.56 -6.85
CA MET A 62 21.12 -42.76 -7.66
C MET A 62 19.61 -42.97 -7.79
N GLN A 63 19.08 -42.83 -9.01
CA GLN A 63 17.65 -42.99 -9.31
C GLN A 63 17.44 -44.16 -10.27
N ASP A 64 16.31 -44.85 -10.10
CA ASP A 64 15.91 -45.91 -11.04
C ASP A 64 15.52 -45.31 -12.40
N LYS A 65 15.87 -46.00 -13.48
CA LYS A 65 15.60 -45.55 -14.85
C LYS A 65 14.11 -45.64 -15.21
N GLY A 66 13.31 -46.35 -14.42
CA GLY A 66 11.86 -46.42 -14.56
C GLY A 66 11.13 -45.14 -14.16
N LEU A 67 11.78 -44.20 -13.46
CA LEU A 67 11.18 -42.90 -13.14
C LEU A 67 11.13 -42.00 -14.38
N SER A 68 9.93 -41.52 -14.71
CA SER A 68 9.69 -40.60 -15.83
C SER A 68 10.31 -39.21 -15.62
N GLN A 69 10.55 -38.82 -14.37
CA GLN A 69 11.13 -37.53 -13.99
C GLN A 69 12.10 -37.68 -12.83
N SER A 70 13.04 -36.73 -12.73
CA SER A 70 13.99 -36.72 -11.61
C SER A 70 13.30 -36.43 -10.29
N LEU A 71 13.82 -36.99 -9.20
CA LEU A 71 13.30 -36.74 -7.85
C LEU A 71 13.38 -35.25 -7.50
N SER A 72 12.26 -34.70 -7.00
CA SER A 72 12.25 -33.36 -6.44
C SER A 72 12.86 -33.34 -5.04
N LEU A 73 13.96 -32.60 -4.89
CA LEU A 73 14.62 -32.39 -3.59
C LEU A 73 14.19 -31.09 -2.92
N CYS A 74 13.10 -30.46 -3.37
CA CYS A 74 12.68 -29.16 -2.84
C CYS A 74 12.54 -29.17 -1.32
N GLY A 75 11.98 -30.24 -0.72
CA GLY A 75 11.83 -30.37 0.74
C GLY A 75 13.07 -30.89 1.50
N SER A 76 14.17 -31.20 0.80
CA SER A 76 15.34 -31.80 1.44
C SER A 76 16.24 -30.75 2.09
N THR A 77 16.55 -30.95 3.37
CA THR A 77 17.50 -30.10 4.11
C THR A 77 18.95 -30.25 3.64
N LEU A 78 19.26 -31.32 2.89
CA LEU A 78 20.59 -31.61 2.32
C LEU A 78 20.67 -31.29 0.83
N ARG A 79 19.67 -30.61 0.27
CA ARG A 79 19.67 -30.21 -1.14
C ARG A 79 20.91 -29.35 -1.45
N ALA A 80 21.71 -29.80 -2.41
CA ALA A 80 22.90 -29.09 -2.86
C ALA A 80 22.56 -27.67 -3.34
N ALA A 81 23.47 -26.73 -3.07
CA ALA A 81 23.39 -25.39 -3.65
C ALA A 81 23.65 -25.42 -5.16
N HIS A 82 23.02 -24.50 -5.88
CA HIS A 82 23.35 -24.31 -7.29
C HIS A 82 24.79 -23.78 -7.41
N GLY A 83 25.52 -24.22 -8.45
CA GLY A 83 26.94 -23.86 -8.64
C GLY A 83 27.20 -22.35 -8.71
N CYS A 84 26.28 -21.59 -9.33
CA CYS A 84 26.34 -20.13 -9.33
C CYS A 84 26.35 -19.55 -7.90
N HIS A 85 25.44 -19.99 -7.03
CA HIS A 85 25.38 -19.49 -5.66
C HIS A 85 26.58 -19.96 -4.83
N ALA A 86 27.09 -21.18 -5.05
CA ALA A 86 28.30 -21.66 -4.41
C ALA A 86 29.52 -20.79 -4.74
N GLN A 87 29.66 -20.39 -6.02
CA GLN A 87 30.72 -19.48 -6.45
C GLN A 87 30.50 -18.05 -5.92
N TYR A 88 29.26 -17.56 -5.88
CA TYR A 88 28.91 -16.28 -5.25
C TYR A 88 29.37 -16.24 -3.78
N MET A 89 29.05 -17.29 -3.02
CA MET A 89 29.47 -17.46 -1.62
C MET A 89 31.00 -17.45 -1.47
N ALA A 90 31.70 -18.18 -2.33
CA ALA A 90 33.15 -18.21 -2.35
C ALA A 90 33.76 -16.83 -2.64
N ASN A 91 33.20 -16.09 -3.61
CA ASN A 91 33.64 -14.73 -3.95
C ASN A 91 33.39 -13.73 -2.81
N MET A 92 32.36 -13.97 -1.99
CA MET A 92 32.02 -13.16 -0.81
C MET A 92 32.84 -13.54 0.44
N GLY A 93 33.67 -14.59 0.38
CA GLY A 93 34.42 -15.11 1.53
C GLY A 93 33.56 -15.85 2.57
N SER A 94 32.36 -16.29 2.19
CA SER A 94 31.42 -17.04 3.05
C SER A 94 31.46 -18.52 2.66
N LEU A 95 32.11 -19.37 3.46
CA LEU A 95 32.21 -20.80 3.17
C LEU A 95 30.99 -21.58 3.66
N ALA A 96 30.36 -21.16 4.75
CA ALA A 96 29.14 -21.76 5.28
C ALA A 96 28.04 -20.72 5.46
N SER A 97 26.79 -21.15 5.32
CA SER A 97 25.63 -20.28 5.46
C SER A 97 24.46 -21.00 6.15
N LEU A 98 23.75 -20.27 7.01
CA LEU A 98 22.45 -20.65 7.54
C LEU A 98 21.48 -19.50 7.24
N VAL A 99 20.47 -19.79 6.43
CA VAL A 99 19.46 -18.82 6.01
C VAL A 99 18.11 -19.25 6.56
N MET A 100 17.38 -18.28 7.12
CA MET A 100 16.03 -18.49 7.65
C MET A 100 15.08 -17.46 7.06
N SER A 101 13.89 -17.89 6.62
CA SER A 101 12.89 -17.00 6.03
C SER A 101 12.06 -16.29 7.08
N VAL A 102 11.86 -14.99 6.87
CA VAL A 102 10.96 -14.14 7.65
C VAL A 102 9.73 -13.91 6.78
N THR A 103 8.60 -14.48 7.20
CA THR A 103 7.33 -14.35 6.47
C THR A 103 6.35 -13.52 7.28
N ILE A 104 5.65 -12.62 6.62
CA ILE A 104 4.54 -11.84 7.20
C ILE A 104 3.25 -12.19 6.47
N ASN A 105 2.13 -11.77 7.03
CA ASN A 105 0.86 -11.84 6.32
C ASN A 105 0.83 -10.71 5.29
N GLU A 106 0.30 -11.02 4.12
CA GLU A 106 -0.06 -10.07 3.10
C GLU A 106 -1.54 -9.76 3.32
N ASP A 107 -1.87 -8.48 3.44
CA ASP A 107 -3.25 -8.04 3.35
C ASP A 107 -3.52 -7.91 1.84
N ASP A 108 -4.14 -8.93 1.27
CA ASP A 108 -4.56 -8.89 -0.13
C ASP A 108 -5.74 -7.91 -0.25
N ASP A 109 -5.50 -6.75 -0.85
CA ASP A 109 -6.53 -5.74 -1.19
C ASP A 109 -7.29 -6.06 -2.51
N GLU A 110 -7.17 -7.27 -3.05
CA GLU A 110 -7.91 -7.65 -4.26
C GLU A 110 -8.72 -8.94 -4.08
N MET A 111 -10.05 -8.76 -4.01
CA MET A 111 -11.05 -9.40 -4.88
C MET A 111 -11.04 -10.93 -5.09
N ASP A 112 -10.38 -11.73 -4.24
CA ASP A 112 -10.50 -13.20 -4.31
C ASP A 112 -11.07 -13.74 -2.99
N SER A 113 -12.40 -13.84 -2.96
CA SER A 113 -13.10 -14.64 -1.98
C SER A 113 -12.51 -16.05 -1.97
N ASP A 114 -12.08 -16.51 -0.80
CA ASP A 114 -11.72 -17.89 -0.44
C ASP A 114 -10.23 -18.31 -0.48
N GLN A 115 -9.26 -17.39 -0.63
CA GLN A 115 -7.85 -17.71 -0.42
C GLN A 115 -7.38 -17.27 0.99
N GLN A 116 -6.73 -18.18 1.71
CA GLN A 116 -6.02 -17.88 2.96
C GLN A 116 -5.19 -16.60 2.77
N LYS A 117 -5.30 -15.62 3.69
CA LYS A 117 -4.42 -14.42 3.72
C LYS A 117 -3.04 -14.78 3.20
N GLY A 118 -2.65 -14.20 2.05
CA GLY A 118 -1.38 -14.49 1.42
C GLY A 118 -0.24 -14.39 2.44
N ARG A 119 0.75 -15.26 2.35
CA ARG A 119 1.99 -15.07 3.12
C ARG A 119 3.04 -14.54 2.17
N LYS A 120 3.65 -13.42 2.56
CA LYS A 120 4.75 -12.80 1.82
C LYS A 120 6.09 -13.13 2.46
N LEU A 121 7.11 -13.31 1.63
CA LEU A 121 8.50 -13.34 2.08
C LEU A 121 8.97 -11.90 2.35
N TRP A 122 8.88 -11.43 3.59
CA TRP A 122 9.33 -10.08 3.97
C TRP A 122 10.85 -9.93 3.88
N GLY A 123 11.57 -10.99 4.25
CA GLY A 123 13.02 -10.95 4.32
C GLY A 123 13.64 -12.27 4.73
N LEU A 124 14.95 -12.22 4.97
CA LEU A 124 15.77 -13.36 5.39
C LEU A 124 16.63 -12.97 6.60
N VAL A 125 16.80 -13.90 7.54
CA VAL A 125 17.91 -13.86 8.48
C VAL A 125 19.02 -14.73 7.93
N VAL A 126 20.14 -14.09 7.57
CA VAL A 126 21.28 -14.73 6.92
C VAL A 126 22.46 -14.74 7.88
N CYS A 127 22.98 -15.94 8.15
CA CYS A 127 24.17 -16.16 8.96
C CYS A 127 25.29 -16.66 8.06
N HIS A 128 26.39 -15.91 7.97
CA HIS A 128 27.58 -16.31 7.23
C HIS A 128 28.67 -16.82 8.17
N HIS A 129 29.49 -17.74 7.66
CA HIS A 129 30.69 -18.19 8.34
C HIS A 129 31.85 -18.30 7.36
N THR A 130 33.02 -17.81 7.78
CA THR A 130 34.25 -17.83 6.96
C THR A 130 34.88 -19.21 6.86
N THR A 131 34.46 -20.16 7.69
CA THR A 131 34.90 -21.57 7.66
C THR A 131 33.71 -22.50 7.49
N SER A 132 33.95 -23.75 7.10
CA SER A 132 32.90 -24.77 7.11
C SER A 132 32.26 -24.88 8.49
N ARG A 133 30.93 -24.96 8.54
CA ARG A 133 30.18 -25.03 9.79
C ARG A 133 28.92 -25.85 9.64
N PHE A 134 28.81 -26.90 10.44
CA PHE A 134 27.60 -27.71 10.56
C PHE A 134 26.75 -27.20 11.74
N VAL A 135 25.44 -27.08 11.53
CA VAL A 135 24.46 -26.68 12.55
C VAL A 135 23.51 -27.86 12.81
N PRO A 136 23.56 -28.48 14.01
CA PRO A 136 22.69 -29.60 14.36
C PRO A 136 21.20 -29.26 14.24
N PHE A 137 20.39 -30.27 13.90
CA PHE A 137 18.95 -30.10 13.73
C PHE A 137 18.24 -29.44 14.93
N PRO A 138 18.51 -29.81 16.21
CA PRO A 138 17.84 -29.16 17.35
C PRO A 138 18.05 -27.64 17.38
N LEU A 139 19.25 -27.18 17.02
CA LEU A 139 19.56 -25.74 16.98
C LEU A 139 18.86 -25.07 15.80
N ARG A 140 18.85 -25.71 14.62
CA ARG A 140 18.12 -25.18 13.44
C ARG A 140 16.62 -25.04 13.72
N TYR A 141 16.03 -26.01 14.42
CA TYR A 141 14.63 -26.00 14.81
C TYR A 141 14.32 -24.88 15.83
N ALA A 142 15.19 -24.71 16.83
CA ALA A 142 15.07 -23.60 17.78
C ALA A 142 15.17 -22.23 17.09
N CYS A 143 16.09 -22.08 16.14
CA CYS A 143 16.20 -20.87 15.34
C CYS A 143 14.95 -20.64 14.47
N GLU A 144 14.40 -21.69 13.86
CA GLU A 144 13.15 -21.58 13.09
C GLU A 144 12.02 -21.01 13.95
N PHE A 145 11.85 -21.53 15.17
CA PHE A 145 10.85 -21.04 16.11
C PHE A 145 11.07 -19.56 16.46
N LEU A 146 12.32 -19.16 16.74
CA LEU A 146 12.67 -17.77 17.02
C LEU A 146 12.32 -16.84 15.85
N ILE A 147 12.59 -17.28 14.61
CA ILE A 147 12.27 -16.49 13.42
C ILE A 147 10.76 -16.41 13.17
N GLN A 148 10.00 -17.44 13.54
CA GLN A 148 8.53 -17.36 13.50
C GLN A 148 8.00 -16.30 14.48
N VAL A 149 8.50 -16.28 15.72
CA VAL A 149 8.14 -15.23 16.70
C VAL A 149 8.54 -13.84 16.19
N PHE A 150 9.74 -13.72 15.60
CA PHE A 150 10.20 -12.48 14.99
C PHE A 150 9.27 -12.03 13.86
N GLY A 151 8.86 -12.93 12.96
CA GLY A 151 7.91 -12.63 11.89
C GLY A 151 6.55 -12.13 12.40
N VAL A 152 6.02 -12.73 13.47
CA VAL A 152 4.79 -12.27 14.12
C VAL A 152 4.93 -10.85 14.66
N GLN A 153 6.06 -10.53 15.31
CA GLN A 153 6.29 -9.17 15.80
C GLN A 153 6.41 -8.16 14.66
N ILE A 154 7.15 -8.48 13.59
CA ILE A 154 7.23 -7.60 12.42
C ILE A 154 5.85 -7.36 11.81
N ASN A 155 5.05 -8.43 11.66
CA ASN A 155 3.69 -8.32 11.14
C ASN A 155 2.84 -7.35 11.97
N LYS A 156 2.90 -7.47 13.30
CA LYS A 156 2.19 -6.58 14.22
C LYS A 156 2.63 -5.12 14.11
N GLU A 157 3.94 -4.85 13.99
CA GLU A 157 4.45 -3.48 13.83
C GLU A 157 4.03 -2.87 12.48
N VAL A 158 4.03 -3.67 11.41
CA VAL A 158 3.57 -3.25 10.08
C VAL A 158 2.07 -2.93 10.10
N GLU A 159 1.24 -3.83 10.64
CA GLU A 159 -0.21 -3.62 10.79
C GLU A 159 -0.52 -2.38 11.64
N LEU A 160 0.16 -2.21 12.77
CA LEU A 160 -0.03 -1.05 13.64
C LEU A 160 0.34 0.26 12.94
N ALA A 161 1.45 0.28 12.19
CA ALA A 161 1.86 1.45 11.43
C ALA A 161 0.86 1.81 10.33
N ALA A 162 0.29 0.81 9.65
CA ALA A 162 -0.76 0.99 8.65
C ALA A 162 -2.04 1.57 9.28
N GLN A 163 -2.53 0.97 10.38
CA GLN A 163 -3.72 1.43 11.10
C GLN A 163 -3.58 2.86 11.62
N LEU A 164 -2.41 3.23 12.17
CA LEU A 164 -2.16 4.59 12.64
C LEU A 164 -2.20 5.59 11.49
N ARG A 165 -1.68 5.22 10.32
CA ARG A 165 -1.68 6.05 9.11
C ARG A 165 -3.10 6.24 8.57
N GLU A 166 -3.86 5.16 8.43
CA GLU A 166 -5.26 5.20 7.98
C GLU A 166 -6.13 6.05 8.91
N LYS A 167 -6.02 5.83 10.23
CA LYS A 167 -6.72 6.63 11.24
C LYS A 167 -6.38 8.12 11.14
N HIS A 168 -5.10 8.45 10.88
CA HIS A 168 -4.67 9.83 10.71
C HIS A 168 -5.31 10.45 9.46
N ILE A 169 -5.25 9.75 8.33
CA ILE A 169 -5.87 10.16 7.06
C ILE A 169 -7.37 10.41 7.24
N LEU A 170 -8.12 9.44 7.78
CA LEU A 170 -9.58 9.55 7.98
C LEU A 170 -9.95 10.73 8.89
N ARG A 171 -9.19 10.94 9.97
CA ARG A 171 -9.41 12.08 10.87
C ARG A 171 -9.16 13.40 10.16
N THR A 172 -8.06 13.51 9.41
CA THR A 172 -7.75 14.74 8.66
C THR A 172 -8.80 14.99 7.59
N GLN A 173 -9.21 13.97 6.83
CA GLN A 173 -10.28 14.09 5.83
C GLN A 173 -11.59 14.59 6.44
N THR A 174 -12.02 14.01 7.56
CA THR A 174 -13.27 14.41 8.22
C THR A 174 -13.25 15.89 8.59
N VAL A 175 -12.12 16.39 9.10
CA VAL A 175 -11.97 17.81 9.44
C VAL A 175 -11.96 18.69 8.18
N LEU A 176 -11.24 18.28 7.13
CA LEU A 176 -11.22 19.02 5.86
C LEU A 176 -12.61 19.05 5.20
N CYS A 177 -13.39 17.98 5.30
CA CYS A 177 -14.77 17.93 4.82
C CYS A 177 -15.68 18.89 5.59
N ASP A 178 -15.61 18.90 6.93
CA ASP A 178 -16.38 19.85 7.75
C ASP A 178 -16.01 21.31 7.44
N MET A 179 -14.73 21.59 7.16
CA MET A 179 -14.28 22.91 6.71
C MET A 179 -14.89 23.30 5.35
N LEU A 180 -14.91 22.38 4.39
CA LEU A 180 -15.48 22.63 3.05
C LEU A 180 -16.99 22.82 3.05
N LEU A 181 -17.70 22.20 4.00
CA LEU A 181 -19.14 22.39 4.15
C LEU A 181 -19.50 23.75 4.78
N ARG A 182 -18.57 24.36 5.53
CA ARG A 182 -18.81 25.61 6.26
C ARG A 182 -18.23 26.85 5.58
N ASP A 183 -17.08 26.70 4.93
CA ASP A 183 -16.30 27.78 4.31
C ASP A 183 -16.00 27.48 2.83
N ALA A 184 -15.67 28.54 2.07
CA ALA A 184 -15.19 28.42 0.70
C ALA A 184 -13.93 27.52 0.61
N PRO A 185 -13.56 26.98 -0.57
CA PRO A 185 -12.44 26.04 -0.78
C PRO A 185 -11.08 26.51 -0.27
N VAL A 186 -10.96 27.79 0.06
CA VAL A 186 -9.77 28.40 0.66
C VAL A 186 -9.53 27.91 2.09
N GLY A 187 -10.56 27.43 2.79
CA GLY A 187 -10.50 26.94 4.17
C GLY A 187 -9.50 25.80 4.36
N ILE A 188 -9.43 24.85 3.42
CA ILE A 188 -8.52 23.69 3.48
C ILE A 188 -7.03 24.06 3.42
N VAL A 189 -6.73 25.30 3.02
CA VAL A 189 -5.37 25.82 2.91
C VAL A 189 -5.04 26.76 4.08
N ASN A 190 -6.00 27.60 4.48
CA ASN A 190 -5.76 28.64 5.49
C ASN A 190 -5.94 28.18 6.94
N GLN A 191 -6.65 27.09 7.18
CA GLN A 191 -6.94 26.58 8.53
C GLN A 191 -6.03 25.40 8.89
N SER A 192 -6.03 24.96 10.14
CA SER A 192 -5.28 23.78 10.58
C SER A 192 -6.24 22.79 11.23
N PRO A 193 -6.19 21.49 10.89
CA PRO A 193 -5.32 20.86 9.88
C PRO A 193 -5.62 21.34 8.44
N ASN A 194 -4.61 21.34 7.56
CA ASN A 194 -4.72 21.71 6.15
C ASN A 194 -4.44 20.52 5.22
N VAL A 195 -4.48 20.75 3.91
CA VAL A 195 -4.19 19.74 2.88
C VAL A 195 -2.80 19.09 2.99
N MET A 196 -1.80 19.74 3.60
CA MET A 196 -0.49 19.10 3.86
C MET A 196 -0.53 18.10 5.00
N ASP A 197 -1.50 18.19 5.91
CA ASP A 197 -1.68 17.23 7.00
C ASP A 197 -2.41 15.95 6.54
N LEU A 198 -2.90 15.93 5.30
CA LEU A 198 -3.61 14.77 4.72
C LEU A 198 -2.64 13.69 4.25
N VAL A 199 -1.55 14.11 3.61
CA VAL A 199 -0.53 13.24 3.02
C VAL A 199 0.85 13.78 3.32
N ARG A 200 1.87 12.93 3.40
CA ARG A 200 3.23 13.38 3.67
C ARG A 200 3.73 14.19 2.46
N CYS A 201 3.93 15.48 2.63
CA CYS A 201 4.43 16.37 1.58
C CYS A 201 5.25 17.52 2.18
N ASP A 202 6.05 18.17 1.34
CA ASP A 202 6.87 19.33 1.72
C ASP A 202 6.17 20.66 1.37
N GLY A 203 5.20 20.62 0.47
CA GLY A 203 4.32 21.75 0.17
C GLY A 203 3.04 21.33 -0.55
N ALA A 204 2.08 22.24 -0.59
CA ALA A 204 0.83 22.09 -1.31
C ALA A 204 0.38 23.42 -1.92
N ALA A 205 -0.38 23.36 -3.00
CA ALA A 205 -0.95 24.55 -3.63
C ALA A 205 -2.38 24.32 -4.10
N LEU A 206 -3.24 25.31 -3.88
CA LEU A 206 -4.56 25.40 -4.49
C LEU A 206 -4.51 26.44 -5.60
N TYR A 207 -4.90 26.05 -6.81
CA TYR A 207 -5.16 26.95 -7.92
C TYR A 207 -6.66 26.94 -8.22
N TYR A 208 -7.34 28.03 -7.85
CA TYR A 208 -8.79 28.12 -7.94
C TYR A 208 -9.25 29.52 -8.35
N LYS A 209 -10.16 29.61 -9.32
CA LYS A 209 -10.70 30.88 -9.87
C LYS A 209 -9.57 31.88 -10.22
N ASN A 210 -8.50 31.39 -10.87
CA ASN A 210 -7.31 32.15 -11.29
C ASN A 210 -6.53 32.81 -10.13
N LYS A 211 -6.67 32.29 -8.90
CA LYS A 211 -5.91 32.69 -7.71
C LYS A 211 -5.12 31.50 -7.17
N PHE A 212 -4.04 31.80 -6.46
CA PHE A 212 -3.13 30.82 -5.89
C PHE A 212 -3.11 30.92 -4.38
N TRP A 213 -3.09 29.77 -3.71
CA TRP A 213 -2.80 29.66 -2.28
C TRP A 213 -1.72 28.60 -2.10
N LEU A 214 -0.59 28.99 -1.52
CA LEU A 214 0.63 28.19 -1.44
C LEU A 214 0.96 27.89 0.02
N LEU A 215 1.35 26.65 0.31
CA LEU A 215 1.77 26.18 1.63
C LEU A 215 3.08 25.42 1.53
N GLY A 216 4.02 25.70 2.44
CA GLY A 216 5.29 24.99 2.49
C GLY A 216 6.20 25.27 1.29
N VAL A 217 6.86 24.23 0.80
CA VAL A 217 7.79 24.30 -0.34
C VAL A 217 7.03 24.05 -1.64
N THR A 218 6.76 25.12 -2.40
CA THR A 218 6.03 25.05 -3.67
C THR A 218 6.80 25.72 -4.79
N PRO A 219 6.48 25.40 -6.06
CA PRO A 219 6.86 26.27 -7.18
C PRO A 219 6.23 27.67 -7.04
N THR A 220 6.71 28.62 -7.84
CA THR A 220 6.12 29.96 -7.94
C THR A 220 4.76 29.92 -8.64
N GLU A 221 3.93 30.96 -8.46
CA GLU A 221 2.61 31.06 -9.10
C GLU A 221 2.67 30.95 -10.63
N ALA A 222 3.73 31.50 -11.26
CA ALA A 222 3.95 31.36 -12.70
C ALA A 222 4.20 29.89 -13.08
N GLN A 223 5.06 29.20 -12.35
CA GLN A 223 5.36 27.79 -12.58
C GLN A 223 4.15 26.88 -12.32
N ILE A 224 3.33 27.17 -11.30
CA ILE A 224 2.10 26.40 -11.04
C ILE A 224 1.10 26.57 -12.18
N ARG A 225 1.02 27.76 -12.77
CA ARG A 225 0.19 27.99 -13.96
C ARG A 225 0.68 27.15 -15.13
N ASP A 226 1.98 27.15 -15.40
CA ASP A 226 2.59 26.34 -16.45
C ASP A 226 2.33 24.83 -16.22
N LEU A 227 2.39 24.37 -14.96
CA LEU A 227 2.03 23.00 -14.59
C LEU A 227 0.56 22.68 -14.86
N ALA A 228 -0.35 23.60 -14.50
CA ALA A 228 -1.78 23.43 -14.74
C ALA A 228 -2.11 23.40 -16.24
N GLU A 229 -1.46 24.26 -17.05
CA GLU A 229 -1.60 24.27 -18.50
C GLU A 229 -1.08 22.96 -19.11
N TRP A 230 0.10 22.50 -18.70
CA TRP A 230 0.66 21.22 -19.13
C TRP A 230 -0.27 20.04 -18.81
N LEU A 231 -0.84 19.98 -17.60
CA LEU A 231 -1.82 18.94 -17.22
C LEU A 231 -3.09 19.00 -18.06
N LEU A 232 -3.52 20.18 -18.50
CA LEU A 232 -4.70 20.35 -19.36
C LEU A 232 -4.44 19.97 -20.81
N GLU A 233 -3.22 20.16 -21.31
CA GLU A 233 -2.83 19.83 -22.69
C GLU A 233 -2.52 18.33 -22.84
N ASP A 234 -1.63 17.80 -22.02
CA ASP A 234 -1.06 16.45 -22.19
C ASP A 234 -1.84 15.38 -21.41
N HIS A 235 -2.58 15.76 -20.37
CA HIS A 235 -3.28 14.84 -19.46
C HIS A 235 -4.79 15.07 -19.34
N ASN A 236 -5.42 15.62 -20.40
CA ASN A 236 -6.83 16.02 -20.39
C ASN A 236 -7.85 14.93 -20.01
N GLY A 237 -7.52 13.65 -20.27
CA GLY A 237 -8.37 12.50 -20.02
C GLY A 237 -8.27 11.93 -18.61
N SER A 238 -7.32 12.43 -17.79
CA SER A 238 -7.13 11.99 -16.42
C SER A 238 -7.75 12.98 -15.42
N THR A 239 -8.21 12.47 -14.28
CA THR A 239 -8.64 13.28 -13.15
C THR A 239 -7.46 13.82 -12.33
N GLY A 240 -6.25 13.31 -12.54
CA GLY A 240 -5.04 13.74 -11.85
C GLY A 240 -3.77 13.08 -12.38
N LEU A 241 -2.64 13.38 -11.75
CA LEU A 241 -1.33 12.78 -12.03
C LEU A 241 -0.54 12.68 -10.73
N SER A 242 0.14 11.56 -10.50
CA SER A 242 1.20 11.45 -9.50
C SER A 242 2.52 11.06 -10.16
N THR A 243 3.62 11.65 -9.69
CA THR A 243 4.97 11.33 -10.10
C THR A 243 5.95 11.60 -8.96
N ASP A 244 6.99 10.78 -8.85
CA ASP A 244 8.13 10.98 -7.95
C ASP A 244 9.29 11.75 -8.64
N SER A 245 9.20 11.96 -9.97
CA SER A 245 10.15 12.74 -10.76
C SER A 245 9.47 13.54 -11.87
N LEU A 246 9.29 14.84 -11.64
CA LEU A 246 8.82 15.79 -12.65
C LEU A 246 9.69 15.78 -13.92
N MET A 247 10.98 15.48 -13.79
CA MET A 247 11.89 15.39 -14.92
C MET A 247 11.59 14.18 -15.82
N GLU A 248 11.37 13.00 -15.23
CA GLU A 248 11.04 11.80 -16.00
C GLU A 248 9.60 11.78 -16.50
N ALA A 249 8.68 12.44 -15.78
CA ALA A 249 7.31 12.67 -16.23
C ALA A 249 7.22 13.59 -17.46
N GLY A 250 8.32 14.24 -17.87
CA GLY A 250 8.36 15.08 -19.06
C GLY A 250 7.84 16.50 -18.84
N VAL A 251 7.77 16.98 -17.59
CA VAL A 251 7.22 18.30 -17.27
C VAL A 251 8.10 19.41 -17.84
N PRO A 252 7.53 20.36 -18.61
CA PRO A 252 8.24 21.51 -19.12
C PRO A 252 8.85 22.33 -17.98
N GLY A 253 10.15 22.64 -18.07
CA GLY A 253 10.82 23.46 -17.04
C GLY A 253 11.12 22.74 -15.72
N ALA A 254 10.93 21.42 -15.62
CA ALA A 254 11.25 20.63 -14.41
C ALA A 254 12.69 20.84 -13.91
N ALA A 255 13.64 21.10 -14.81
CA ALA A 255 15.03 21.38 -14.45
C ALA A 255 15.21 22.67 -13.61
N ILE A 256 14.29 23.62 -13.73
CA ILE A 256 14.32 24.93 -13.04
C ILE A 256 13.80 24.81 -11.61
N LEU A 257 12.85 23.91 -11.36
CA LEU A 257 12.31 23.62 -10.02
C LEU A 257 13.36 23.04 -9.07
N GLY A 258 14.37 22.36 -9.64
CA GLY A 258 15.54 21.89 -8.92
C GLY A 258 15.21 20.85 -7.84
N ASP A 259 16.02 20.82 -6.79
CA ASP A 259 15.90 19.84 -5.70
C ASP A 259 14.79 20.19 -4.70
N ALA A 260 14.20 21.39 -4.79
CA ALA A 260 13.12 21.82 -3.89
C ALA A 260 11.78 21.15 -4.21
N VAL A 261 11.52 20.84 -5.49
CA VAL A 261 10.27 20.19 -5.94
C VAL A 261 10.59 19.16 -7.01
N CYS A 262 10.52 17.88 -6.65
CA CYS A 262 10.82 16.75 -7.52
C CYS A 262 9.63 15.83 -7.75
N GLY A 263 8.84 15.58 -6.70
CA GLY A 263 7.60 14.82 -6.79
C GLY A 263 6.38 15.72 -6.79
N MET A 264 5.33 15.30 -7.48
CA MET A 264 4.05 15.99 -7.54
C MET A 264 2.91 14.99 -7.54
N ALA A 265 1.88 15.25 -6.75
CA ALA A 265 0.54 14.72 -6.94
C ALA A 265 -0.39 15.89 -7.26
N ALA A 266 -1.14 15.81 -8.36
CA ALA A 266 -2.02 16.87 -8.82
C ALA A 266 -3.40 16.29 -9.11
N VAL A 267 -4.45 16.92 -8.59
CA VAL A 267 -5.84 16.55 -8.86
C VAL A 267 -6.62 17.72 -9.41
N LYS A 268 -7.40 17.43 -10.44
CA LYS A 268 -8.25 18.39 -11.13
C LYS A 268 -9.58 18.53 -10.40
N ILE A 269 -9.88 19.70 -9.85
CA ILE A 269 -11.18 19.95 -9.21
C ILE A 269 -12.22 20.23 -10.29
N THR A 270 -12.06 21.31 -11.05
CA THR A 270 -12.97 21.72 -12.14
C THR A 270 -12.27 21.61 -13.49
N SER A 271 -12.84 22.16 -14.56
CA SER A 271 -12.16 22.19 -15.86
C SER A 271 -10.85 22.99 -15.84
N LYS A 272 -10.64 23.89 -14.87
CA LYS A 272 -9.48 24.80 -14.79
C LYS A 272 -8.79 24.85 -13.43
N ASP A 273 -9.43 24.35 -12.37
CA ASP A 273 -8.94 24.45 -11.00
C ASP A 273 -8.27 23.13 -10.55
N PHE A 274 -7.20 23.24 -9.77
CA PHE A 274 -6.36 22.12 -9.34
C PHE A 274 -5.92 22.25 -7.88
N VAL A 275 -5.70 21.10 -7.23
CA VAL A 275 -4.91 20.98 -6.00
C VAL A 275 -3.63 20.22 -6.30
N PHE A 276 -2.53 20.71 -5.76
CA PHE A 276 -1.20 20.13 -5.91
C PHE A 276 -0.61 19.81 -4.54
N TRP A 277 0.10 18.69 -4.47
CA TRP A 277 1.03 18.35 -3.40
C TRP A 277 2.41 18.13 -3.99
N PHE A 278 3.43 18.63 -3.31
CA PHE A 278 4.81 18.62 -3.75
C PHE A 278 5.70 17.94 -2.73
N ARG A 279 6.68 17.19 -3.24
CA ARG A 279 7.76 16.63 -2.43
C ARG A 279 9.10 17.08 -2.97
N SER A 280 9.97 17.48 -2.06
CA SER A 280 11.35 17.84 -2.34
C SER A 280 12.17 16.61 -2.71
N HIS A 281 13.34 16.86 -3.29
CA HIS A 281 14.32 15.83 -3.52
C HIS A 281 14.69 15.17 -2.19
N THR A 282 14.49 13.85 -2.12
CA THR A 282 15.07 13.06 -1.05
C THR A 282 16.34 12.45 -1.59
N ALA A 283 17.50 12.94 -1.13
CA ALA A 283 18.79 12.35 -1.48
C ALA A 283 18.80 10.91 -0.94
N LYS A 284 18.52 9.94 -1.82
CA LYS A 284 18.62 8.52 -1.51
C LYS A 284 20.00 8.05 -1.94
N GLU A 285 20.89 7.97 -0.97
CA GLU A 285 22.19 7.32 -1.13
C GLU A 285 22.00 5.81 -1.03
N ILE A 286 21.98 5.14 -2.17
CA ILE A 286 21.89 3.67 -2.21
C ILE A 286 23.31 3.12 -2.29
N LYS A 287 23.72 2.40 -1.25
CA LYS A 287 25.03 1.71 -1.23
C LYS A 287 24.89 0.34 -1.87
N TRP A 288 25.26 0.21 -3.13
CA TRP A 288 25.18 -1.07 -3.84
C TRP A 288 26.37 -1.97 -3.53
N GLY A 289 26.08 -3.23 -3.19
CA GLY A 289 27.08 -4.28 -2.95
C GLY A 289 27.66 -4.87 -4.23
N GLY A 290 28.23 -4.04 -5.11
CA GLY A 290 28.94 -4.47 -6.32
C GLY A 290 28.20 -4.33 -7.66
N ALA A 291 26.86 -4.36 -7.68
CA ALA A 291 26.05 -4.07 -8.88
C ALA A 291 24.74 -3.33 -8.50
N LYS A 292 24.28 -2.45 -9.39
CA LYS A 292 23.00 -1.74 -9.27
C LYS A 292 21.86 -2.66 -9.70
N HIS A 293 20.69 -2.53 -9.10
CA HIS A 293 19.47 -3.17 -9.59
C HIS A 293 18.95 -2.49 -10.87
N ASP A 294 18.72 -3.29 -11.90
CA ASP A 294 17.98 -2.90 -13.10
C ASP A 294 16.58 -3.56 -13.07
N PRO A 295 15.48 -2.78 -13.09
CA PRO A 295 14.12 -3.34 -13.12
C PRO A 295 13.81 -4.17 -14.38
N ASP A 296 14.51 -3.92 -15.49
CA ASP A 296 14.31 -4.66 -16.74
C ASP A 296 15.01 -6.04 -16.73
N ASP A 297 15.94 -6.26 -15.79
CA ASP A 297 16.62 -7.53 -15.63
C ASP A 297 15.65 -8.59 -15.10
N LYS A 298 15.52 -9.69 -15.85
CA LYS A 298 14.74 -10.87 -15.47
C LYS A 298 15.62 -12.06 -15.17
N ASP A 299 15.12 -12.95 -14.33
CA ASP A 299 15.76 -14.23 -14.03
C ASP A 299 15.93 -15.06 -15.33
N ASP A 300 17.17 -15.14 -15.83
CA ASP A 300 17.52 -16.01 -16.96
C ASP A 300 18.33 -17.22 -16.47
N GLY A 301 17.68 -18.39 -16.47
CA GLY A 301 18.32 -19.64 -16.08
C GLY A 301 19.50 -20.06 -16.95
N ARG A 302 19.69 -19.44 -18.13
CA ARG A 302 20.83 -19.68 -19.03
C ARG A 302 21.99 -18.71 -18.76
N LYS A 303 21.73 -17.54 -18.17
CA LYS A 303 22.76 -16.53 -17.79
C LYS A 303 23.03 -16.57 -16.30
N MET A 304 23.52 -17.70 -15.81
CA MET A 304 23.90 -17.85 -14.40
C MET A 304 25.39 -17.54 -14.20
N HIS A 305 25.74 -16.25 -14.17
CA HIS A 305 27.09 -15.81 -13.83
C HIS A 305 27.13 -15.26 -12.40
N PRO A 306 27.97 -15.84 -11.51
CA PRO A 306 28.09 -15.35 -10.15
C PRO A 306 28.77 -13.99 -10.12
N ARG A 307 28.33 -13.11 -9.21
CA ARG A 307 28.97 -11.81 -8.98
C ARG A 307 30.44 -12.00 -8.60
N SER A 308 31.32 -11.26 -9.26
CA SER A 308 32.78 -11.32 -9.07
C SER A 308 33.30 -10.29 -8.07
N SER A 309 32.56 -9.20 -7.81
CA SER A 309 32.97 -8.11 -6.93
C SER A 309 31.82 -7.68 -6.02
N PHE A 310 32.12 -7.50 -4.74
CA PHE A 310 31.21 -6.95 -3.72
C PHE A 310 31.60 -5.54 -3.28
N LYS A 311 32.51 -4.89 -4.03
CA LYS A 311 32.95 -3.52 -3.72
C LYS A 311 31.76 -2.59 -3.69
N VAL A 312 31.62 -1.91 -2.55
CA VAL A 312 30.56 -0.93 -2.34
C VAL A 312 30.76 0.24 -3.29
N PHE A 313 29.70 0.62 -4.00
CA PHE A 313 29.65 1.91 -4.66
C PHE A 313 28.36 2.64 -4.30
N LEU A 314 28.46 3.96 -4.25
CA LEU A 314 27.35 4.83 -3.90
C LEU A 314 26.62 5.23 -5.18
N GLU A 315 25.35 4.89 -5.28
CA GLU A 315 24.45 5.55 -6.21
C GLU A 315 23.76 6.70 -5.49
N VAL A 316 23.92 7.90 -6.04
CA VAL A 316 23.15 9.07 -5.62
C VAL A 316 22.01 9.20 -6.60
N VAL A 317 20.82 8.75 -6.22
CA VAL A 317 19.61 9.03 -6.99
C VAL A 317 19.36 10.53 -6.87
N LYS A 318 19.43 11.26 -7.99
CA LYS A 318 19.19 12.70 -8.03
C LYS A 318 17.81 12.97 -8.60
N ARG A 319 17.17 14.05 -8.14
CA ARG A 319 15.91 14.57 -8.70
C ARG A 319 14.72 13.61 -8.66
N ARG A 320 14.64 12.84 -7.57
CA ARG A 320 13.45 12.06 -7.21
C ARG A 320 13.02 12.37 -5.79
N SER A 321 11.72 12.36 -5.54
CA SER A 321 11.14 12.39 -4.20
C SER A 321 10.91 10.99 -3.65
N LEU A 322 10.35 10.89 -2.45
CA LEU A 322 9.69 9.67 -2.01
C LEU A 322 8.48 9.37 -2.92
N PRO A 323 8.23 8.11 -3.28
CA PRO A 323 7.07 7.70 -4.07
C PRO A 323 5.77 7.91 -3.28
N TRP A 324 4.69 8.27 -3.98
CA TRP A 324 3.36 8.41 -3.40
C TRP A 324 2.78 7.02 -3.13
N GLU A 325 2.39 6.75 -1.89
CA GLU A 325 1.78 5.46 -1.52
C GLU A 325 0.30 5.42 -1.96
N ASP A 326 -0.24 4.23 -2.22
CA ASP A 326 -1.63 4.06 -2.68
C ASP A 326 -2.64 4.67 -1.69
N VAL A 327 -2.42 4.46 -0.39
CA VAL A 327 -3.25 5.06 0.68
C VAL A 327 -3.24 6.60 0.67
N GLU A 328 -2.14 7.21 0.23
CA GLU A 328 -2.05 8.67 0.10
C GLU A 328 -2.79 9.14 -1.16
N MET A 329 -2.71 8.36 -2.24
CA MET A 329 -3.42 8.66 -3.48
C MET A 329 -4.93 8.49 -3.32
N ASP A 330 -5.39 7.47 -2.60
CA ASP A 330 -6.79 7.30 -2.22
C ASP A 330 -7.28 8.45 -1.36
N ALA A 331 -6.44 8.92 -0.44
CA ALA A 331 -6.76 10.06 0.40
C ALA A 331 -6.97 11.34 -0.42
N ILE A 332 -6.08 11.56 -1.40
CA ILE A 332 -6.13 12.68 -2.34
C ILE A 332 -7.35 12.58 -3.27
N HIS A 333 -7.66 11.40 -3.81
CA HIS A 333 -8.81 11.18 -4.68
C HIS A 333 -10.14 11.33 -3.94
N SER A 334 -10.22 10.87 -2.69
CA SER A 334 -11.38 11.09 -1.83
C SER A 334 -11.63 12.58 -1.62
N LEU A 335 -10.60 13.35 -1.27
CA LEU A 335 -10.71 14.82 -1.14
C LEU A 335 -11.12 15.48 -2.47
N GLN A 336 -10.58 15.01 -3.61
CA GLN A 336 -10.94 15.51 -4.94
C GLN A 336 -12.44 15.35 -5.21
N LEU A 337 -13.02 14.19 -4.91
CA LEU A 337 -14.44 13.93 -5.12
C LEU A 337 -15.31 14.85 -4.26
N ILE A 338 -14.90 15.07 -3.02
CA ILE A 338 -15.62 15.94 -2.07
C ILE A 338 -15.56 17.39 -2.54
N LEU A 339 -14.39 17.87 -2.96
CA LEU A 339 -14.22 19.20 -3.54
C LEU A 339 -15.06 19.39 -4.80
N ARG A 340 -15.11 18.38 -5.69
CA ARG A 340 -15.95 18.41 -6.88
C ARG A 340 -17.43 18.54 -6.54
N GLY A 341 -17.92 17.73 -5.59
CA GLY A 341 -19.30 17.78 -5.12
C GLY A 341 -19.68 19.14 -4.57
N SER A 342 -18.91 19.65 -3.60
CA SER A 342 -19.16 20.96 -2.96
C SER A 342 -19.14 22.14 -3.94
N LEU A 343 -18.28 22.10 -4.95
CA LEU A 343 -18.11 23.21 -5.91
C LEU A 343 -19.05 23.17 -7.11
N GLN A 344 -19.65 22.02 -7.42
CA GLN A 344 -20.64 21.92 -8.50
C GLN A 344 -21.95 22.64 -8.12
N ASP A 345 -22.28 22.68 -6.83
CA ASP A 345 -23.48 23.35 -6.31
C ASP A 345 -23.39 24.89 -6.43
N GLU A 346 -22.19 25.49 -6.27
CA GLU A 346 -22.01 26.94 -6.47
C GLU A 346 -22.27 27.42 -7.91
N ILE A 347 -22.01 26.57 -8.92
CA ILE A 347 -22.17 26.94 -10.34
C ILE A 347 -23.65 27.03 -10.74
N VAL A 348 -24.54 26.31 -10.05
CA VAL A 348 -25.98 26.37 -10.30
C VAL A 348 -26.59 27.67 -9.77
N ASP A 349 -26.01 28.27 -8.72
CA ASP A 349 -26.57 29.47 -8.08
C ASP A 349 -26.21 30.77 -8.84
N ASP A 350 -25.00 30.86 -9.40
CA ASP A 350 -24.55 32.04 -10.16
C ASP A 350 -25.26 32.22 -11.52
N SER A 351 -26.02 31.22 -11.98
CA SER A 351 -26.76 31.25 -13.26
C SER A 351 -28.21 31.74 -13.15
N LYS A 352 -28.70 32.04 -11.93
CA LYS A 352 -30.03 32.64 -11.70
C LYS A 352 -29.95 34.13 -11.39
N MET A 353 -29.64 34.94 -12.40
CA MET A 353 -29.97 36.36 -12.33
C MET A 353 -31.32 36.65 -13.02
N ILE A 354 -32.25 37.18 -12.22
CA ILE A 354 -33.49 37.90 -12.57
C ILE A 354 -34.71 37.03 -12.94
N VAL A 355 -35.45 36.54 -11.93
CA VAL A 355 -36.91 36.74 -11.83
C VAL A 355 -37.29 36.80 -10.33
N ASN A 356 -37.97 37.88 -9.95
CA ASN A 356 -38.45 38.17 -8.60
C ASN A 356 -39.71 37.31 -8.30
N VAL A 357 -39.65 36.39 -7.33
CA VAL A 357 -40.83 35.68 -6.75
C VAL A 357 -40.55 35.40 -5.27
N PRO A 358 -41.51 35.56 -4.33
CA PRO A 358 -41.20 35.73 -2.91
C PRO A 358 -40.95 34.42 -2.17
N PHE A 359 -40.16 34.59 -1.11
CA PHE A 359 -39.79 33.70 -0.01
C PHE A 359 -40.86 32.64 0.38
N VAL A 360 -40.66 31.40 -0.06
CA VAL A 360 -41.21 30.12 0.45
C VAL A 360 -40.23 29.05 -0.10
N ASP A 361 -39.52 28.19 0.64
CA ASP A 361 -39.98 27.30 1.70
C ASP A 361 -38.73 26.70 2.42
N THR A 362 -38.53 26.98 3.71
CA THR A 362 -37.50 26.35 4.57
C THR A 362 -37.72 24.84 4.79
N SER A 363 -38.78 24.28 4.18
CA SER A 363 -39.07 22.84 4.16
C SER A 363 -38.33 22.11 3.03
N ILE A 364 -37.92 22.79 1.95
CA ILE A 364 -37.20 22.16 0.82
C ILE A 364 -35.73 21.93 1.16
N GLU A 365 -35.06 22.89 1.82
CA GLU A 365 -33.67 22.75 2.29
C GLU A 365 -33.51 21.56 3.25
N ARG A 366 -34.44 21.35 4.19
CA ARG A 366 -34.43 20.18 5.08
C ARG A 366 -34.67 18.85 4.35
N VAL A 367 -35.46 18.86 3.28
CA VAL A 367 -35.71 17.65 2.48
C VAL A 367 -34.48 17.30 1.66
N ASP A 368 -33.78 18.28 1.10
CA ASP A 368 -32.54 18.06 0.35
C ASP A 368 -31.36 17.68 1.26
N GLU A 369 -31.22 18.30 2.45
CA GLU A 369 -30.25 17.88 3.47
C GLU A 369 -30.48 16.43 3.92
N LEU A 370 -31.74 16.07 4.21
CA LEU A 370 -32.07 14.70 4.60
C LEU A 370 -31.84 13.71 3.44
N ARG A 371 -32.04 14.15 2.19
CA ARG A 371 -31.77 13.33 0.99
C ARG A 371 -30.28 13.12 0.78
N ILE A 372 -29.44 14.12 1.07
CA ILE A 372 -27.98 14.01 1.05
C ILE A 372 -27.49 13.04 2.13
N VAL A 373 -27.97 13.19 3.38
CA VAL A 373 -27.64 12.26 4.48
C VAL A 373 -28.08 10.83 4.14
N THR A 374 -29.27 10.68 3.55
CA THR A 374 -29.78 9.36 3.13
C THR A 374 -28.91 8.76 2.02
N ASN A 375 -28.52 9.56 1.02
CA ASN A 375 -27.67 9.10 -0.08
C ASN A 375 -26.25 8.75 0.40
N GLU A 376 -25.67 9.52 1.33
CA GLU A 376 -24.37 9.18 1.92
C GLU A 376 -24.44 7.95 2.81
N MET A 377 -25.51 7.77 3.60
CA MET A 377 -25.71 6.53 4.37
C MET A 377 -25.86 5.31 3.44
N VAL A 378 -26.61 5.43 2.35
CA VAL A 378 -26.71 4.37 1.34
C VAL A 378 -25.34 4.07 0.73
N ARG A 379 -24.57 5.11 0.38
CA ARG A 379 -23.23 4.93 -0.17
C ARG A 379 -22.27 4.26 0.81
N LEU A 380 -22.28 4.66 2.09
CA LEU A 380 -21.47 4.03 3.14
C LEU A 380 -21.83 2.56 3.35
N ILE A 381 -23.11 2.21 3.26
CA ILE A 381 -23.55 0.81 3.31
C ILE A 381 -23.03 0.06 2.08
N GLU A 382 -23.19 0.62 0.88
CA GLU A 382 -22.76 0.00 -0.38
C GLU A 382 -21.24 -0.18 -0.50
N THR A 383 -20.44 0.77 0.00
CA THR A 383 -18.97 0.73 -0.10
C THR A 383 -18.28 0.07 1.09
N ALA A 384 -19.01 -0.30 2.15
CA ALA A 384 -18.43 -0.98 3.30
C ALA A 384 -17.83 -2.35 2.90
N SER A 385 -16.59 -2.59 3.33
CA SER A 385 -15.86 -3.85 3.13
C SER A 385 -16.32 -4.98 4.05
N VAL A 386 -17.26 -4.70 4.97
CA VAL A 386 -17.90 -5.67 5.88
C VAL A 386 -19.37 -5.87 5.53
N PRO A 387 -20.00 -6.99 5.90
CA PRO A 387 -21.43 -7.19 5.70
C PRO A 387 -22.25 -6.18 6.51
N VAL A 388 -22.99 -5.31 5.82
CA VAL A 388 -23.87 -4.31 6.43
C VAL A 388 -25.28 -4.48 5.90
N LEU A 389 -26.24 -4.58 6.82
CA LEU A 389 -27.67 -4.51 6.54
C LEU A 389 -28.31 -3.46 7.44
N ALA A 390 -29.35 -2.80 6.94
CA ALA A 390 -30.16 -1.86 7.69
C ALA A 390 -31.63 -2.29 7.64
N VAL A 391 -32.31 -2.14 8.79
CA VAL A 391 -33.71 -2.53 8.97
C VAL A 391 -34.48 -1.33 9.49
N GLY A 392 -35.61 -1.02 8.86
CA GLY A 392 -36.53 0.02 9.31
C GLY A 392 -37.35 -0.40 10.53
N ALA A 393 -38.06 0.56 11.14
CA ALA A 393 -38.87 0.33 12.33
C ALA A 393 -40.01 -0.70 12.15
N SER A 394 -40.43 -0.99 10.91
CA SER A 394 -41.40 -2.02 10.58
C SER A 394 -40.78 -3.42 10.40
N GLY A 395 -39.46 -3.56 10.56
CA GLY A 395 -38.74 -4.82 10.34
C GLY A 395 -38.36 -5.10 8.89
N ASN A 396 -38.64 -4.16 7.97
CA ASN A 396 -38.28 -4.28 6.56
C ASN A 396 -36.83 -3.87 6.33
N ILE A 397 -36.14 -4.62 5.48
CA ILE A 397 -34.77 -4.33 5.07
C ILE A 397 -34.76 -3.11 4.15
N ASN A 398 -34.00 -2.08 4.51
CA ASN A 398 -33.84 -0.84 3.75
C ASN A 398 -32.38 -0.53 3.37
N GLY A 399 -31.42 -1.32 3.85
CA GLY A 399 -30.04 -1.31 3.39
C GLY A 399 -29.52 -2.74 3.29
N TRP A 400 -28.88 -3.08 2.18
CA TRP A 400 -28.33 -4.41 1.92
C TRP A 400 -27.13 -4.28 1.01
N ASN A 401 -25.93 -4.47 1.54
CA ASN A 401 -24.72 -4.29 0.75
C ASN A 401 -24.28 -5.57 0.03
N THR A 402 -23.34 -5.41 -0.88
CA THR A 402 -22.81 -6.50 -1.71
C THR A 402 -22.23 -7.64 -0.86
N LYS A 403 -21.65 -7.33 0.31
CA LYS A 403 -21.08 -8.32 1.24
C LYS A 403 -22.13 -9.18 1.94
N VAL A 404 -23.29 -8.63 2.34
CA VAL A 404 -24.40 -9.46 2.85
C VAL A 404 -25.04 -10.27 1.72
N ALA A 405 -25.10 -9.72 0.50
CA ALA A 405 -25.60 -10.45 -0.67
C ALA A 405 -24.73 -11.67 -1.03
N GLU A 406 -23.40 -11.53 -0.94
CA GLU A 406 -22.43 -12.62 -1.11
C GLU A 406 -22.61 -13.71 -0.02
N LEU A 407 -22.79 -13.32 1.24
CA LEU A 407 -22.95 -14.26 2.36
C LEU A 407 -24.27 -15.05 2.32
N THR A 408 -25.36 -14.39 1.94
CA THR A 408 -26.71 -14.97 1.97
C THR A 408 -27.12 -15.59 0.64
N GLY A 409 -26.42 -15.27 -0.45
CA GLY A 409 -26.81 -15.61 -1.82
C GLY A 409 -28.01 -14.83 -2.34
N LEU A 410 -28.51 -13.84 -1.59
CA LEU A 410 -29.69 -13.04 -1.95
C LEU A 410 -29.27 -11.68 -2.51
N ALA A 411 -29.64 -11.41 -3.77
CA ALA A 411 -29.31 -10.17 -4.45
C ALA A 411 -29.98 -8.96 -3.77
N VAL A 412 -29.32 -7.80 -3.79
CA VAL A 412 -29.80 -6.55 -3.18
C VAL A 412 -31.22 -6.21 -3.60
N GLN A 413 -31.54 -6.31 -4.89
CA GLN A 413 -32.86 -5.95 -5.42
C GLN A 413 -33.98 -6.89 -4.93
N GLN A 414 -33.63 -8.09 -4.45
CA GLN A 414 -34.57 -9.05 -3.90
C GLN A 414 -34.71 -8.90 -2.38
N ALA A 415 -33.62 -8.55 -1.69
CA ALA A 415 -33.59 -8.40 -0.24
C ALA A 415 -34.28 -7.11 0.24
N ILE A 416 -34.15 -6.00 -0.49
CA ILE A 416 -34.75 -4.72 -0.11
C ILE A 416 -36.27 -4.84 -0.07
N GLY A 417 -36.87 -4.46 1.06
CA GLY A 417 -38.30 -4.52 1.31
C GLY A 417 -38.79 -5.82 1.95
N MET A 418 -37.98 -6.89 1.98
CA MET A 418 -38.33 -8.11 2.72
C MET A 418 -38.29 -7.87 4.24
N LEU A 419 -39.04 -8.68 5.00
CA LEU A 419 -38.95 -8.69 6.45
C LEU A 419 -37.70 -9.47 6.86
N LEU A 420 -36.87 -8.92 7.76
CA LEU A 420 -35.66 -9.60 8.23
C LEU A 420 -35.97 -10.98 8.85
N VAL A 421 -37.13 -11.11 9.51
CA VAL A 421 -37.57 -12.36 10.14
C VAL A 421 -37.83 -13.50 9.14
N ASP A 422 -38.03 -13.18 7.85
CA ASP A 422 -38.24 -14.18 6.80
C ASP A 422 -36.92 -14.73 6.24
N LEU A 423 -35.78 -14.10 6.60
CA LEU A 423 -34.43 -14.49 6.17
C LEU A 423 -33.63 -15.23 7.25
N VAL A 424 -34.19 -15.37 8.45
CA VAL A 424 -33.54 -16.07 9.58
C VAL A 424 -34.14 -17.46 9.75
N VAL A 425 -33.35 -18.38 10.32
CA VAL A 425 -33.79 -19.75 10.59
C VAL A 425 -34.94 -19.74 11.60
N ASP A 426 -35.93 -20.63 11.43
CA ASP A 426 -37.15 -20.70 12.24
C ASP A 426 -36.90 -20.65 13.76
N ASP A 427 -35.87 -21.35 14.23
CA ASP A 427 -35.47 -21.40 15.64
C ASP A 427 -34.98 -20.06 16.22
N SER A 428 -34.65 -19.08 15.36
CA SER A 428 -34.11 -17.76 15.74
C SER A 428 -35.10 -16.61 15.59
N ILE A 429 -36.31 -16.86 15.06
CA ILE A 429 -37.31 -15.82 14.76
C ILE A 429 -37.70 -15.03 16.02
N ASP A 430 -37.97 -15.73 17.13
CA ASP A 430 -38.42 -15.08 18.37
C ASP A 430 -37.30 -14.23 19.01
N VAL A 431 -36.05 -14.65 18.89
CA VAL A 431 -34.87 -13.91 19.36
C VAL A 431 -34.71 -12.61 18.58
N VAL A 432 -34.80 -12.68 17.24
CA VAL A 432 -34.64 -11.51 16.36
C VAL A 432 -35.78 -10.52 16.54
N LYS A 433 -37.02 -10.99 16.73
CA LYS A 433 -38.17 -10.11 17.05
C LYS A 433 -37.95 -9.36 18.35
N ASN A 434 -37.48 -10.05 19.40
CA ASN A 434 -37.20 -9.43 20.69
C ASN A 434 -36.05 -8.42 20.62
N MET A 435 -35.01 -8.71 19.83
CA MET A 435 -33.88 -7.80 19.59
C MET A 435 -34.34 -6.52 18.86
N LEU A 436 -35.11 -6.65 17.78
CA LEU A 436 -35.66 -5.51 17.05
C LEU A 436 -36.60 -4.66 17.92
N SER A 437 -37.45 -5.29 18.75
CA SER A 437 -38.32 -4.54 19.65
C SER A 437 -37.56 -3.81 20.76
N SER A 438 -36.46 -4.40 21.26
CA SER A 438 -35.62 -3.78 22.29
C SER A 438 -34.80 -2.61 21.73
N ALA A 439 -34.27 -2.76 20.50
CA ALA A 439 -33.55 -1.70 19.79
C ALA A 439 -34.44 -0.48 19.51
N LEU A 440 -35.73 -0.67 19.23
CA LEU A 440 -36.70 0.41 19.02
C LEU A 440 -37.16 1.08 20.33
N GLN A 441 -36.92 0.45 21.48
CA GLN A 441 -37.30 0.96 22.80
C GLN A 441 -36.12 1.59 23.56
N GLU A 442 -34.93 1.72 22.94
CA GLU A 442 -33.68 2.24 23.55
C GLU A 442 -33.27 1.51 24.85
N THR A 443 -33.69 0.26 25.03
CA THR A 443 -33.19 -0.60 26.11
C THR A 443 -32.08 -1.49 25.54
N GLU A 444 -30.82 -1.14 25.82
CA GLU A 444 -29.68 -2.02 25.50
C GLU A 444 -29.92 -3.40 26.12
N ALA A 445 -29.86 -4.44 25.28
CA ALA A 445 -29.85 -5.80 25.75
C ALA A 445 -28.44 -6.11 26.25
N ASP A 446 -28.25 -6.13 27.57
CA ASP A 446 -27.05 -6.71 28.19
C ASP A 446 -26.94 -8.19 27.78
N GLU A 447 -25.73 -8.60 27.38
CA GLU A 447 -25.34 -9.95 26.94
C GLU A 447 -25.66 -11.09 27.91
#